data_AF-A0A6C0AWR7-F1
#
_entry.id   AF-A0A6C0AWR7-F1
#
_cell.length_a   1.000
_cell.length_b   1.000
_cell.length_c   1.000
_cell.angle_alpha   90.00
_cell.angle_beta   90.00
_cell.angle_gamma   90.00
#
_symmetry.space_group_name_H-M   'P 1'
#
loop_
_entity.id
_entity.type
_entity.pdbx_description
1 polymer ?
#
loop_
_entity_poly.entity_id
_entity_poly.type
_entity_poly.pdbx_seq_one_letter_code
_entity_poly.pdbx_strand_id
1 'polypeptide(L)'
;MSINIFTDNSNKALLWEILQESFDKIDQNDYSTFKNFFEIHIETLNKNMEKNNNNELIEKNKFFIQDTLALIRNNQWKYKYNKQPYTSDEVKEQNMNEFEKRFVQRQKEFSNLINIKKPEELSFEDNNSDFNQDINVQLERMQREREIEIDFNTQNENISGKKIQILEDEIPKKKVTFNNLIDSIETEENILQDTTQIDFINDIKEDISFIKEEMTQLKNTMNLLLNRDN
;
A
#
# COMPACT_ATOMS: atom_id res chain seq x y z
N MET A 1 -22.85 -22.12 -7.38
CA MET A 1 -23.27 -20.76 -7.79
C MET A 1 -24.31 -20.28 -6.80
N SER A 2 -23.95 -19.35 -5.93
CA SER A 2 -24.92 -18.70 -5.04
C SER A 2 -25.78 -17.77 -5.89
N ILE A 3 -27.07 -18.07 -6.00
CA ILE A 3 -28.01 -17.18 -6.67
C ILE A 3 -28.10 -15.92 -5.84
N ASN A 4 -27.68 -14.79 -6.40
CA ASN A 4 -27.77 -13.51 -5.70
C ASN A 4 -29.21 -13.00 -5.78
N ILE A 5 -29.94 -13.18 -4.67
CA ILE A 5 -31.37 -12.85 -4.53
C ILE A 5 -31.62 -11.34 -4.73
N PHE A 6 -30.64 -10.49 -4.41
CA PHE A 6 -30.78 -9.04 -4.56
C PHE A 6 -30.84 -8.59 -6.02
N THR A 7 -30.06 -9.22 -6.89
CA THR A 7 -30.04 -8.96 -8.33
C THR A 7 -31.02 -9.83 -9.12
N ASP A 8 -31.86 -10.61 -8.45
CA ASP A 8 -32.87 -11.43 -9.13
C ASP A 8 -33.91 -10.54 -9.82
N ASN A 9 -34.44 -11.03 -10.95
CA ASN A 9 -35.43 -10.30 -11.75
C ASN A 9 -36.69 -10.00 -10.95
N SER A 10 -37.09 -10.89 -10.04
CA SER A 10 -38.26 -10.69 -9.18
C SER A 10 -38.06 -9.50 -8.24
N ASN A 11 -36.88 -9.41 -7.61
CA ASN A 11 -36.54 -8.32 -6.71
C ASN A 11 -36.33 -7.00 -7.47
N LYS A 12 -35.67 -7.06 -8.64
CA LYS A 12 -35.52 -5.90 -9.55
C LYS A 12 -36.88 -5.34 -9.97
N ALA A 13 -37.84 -6.19 -10.33
CA ALA A 13 -39.19 -5.77 -10.69
C ALA A 13 -39.89 -5.06 -9.53
N LEU A 14 -39.81 -5.62 -8.31
CA LEU A 14 -40.35 -4.97 -7.12
C LEU A 14 -39.71 -3.60 -6.85
N LEU A 15 -38.39 -3.51 -6.91
CA LEU A 15 -37.66 -2.24 -6.72
C LEU A 15 -38.02 -1.21 -7.80
N TRP A 16 -38.25 -1.67 -9.02
CA TRP A 16 -38.70 -0.84 -10.13
C TRP A 16 -40.09 -0.27 -9.88
N GLU A 17 -41.04 -1.12 -9.48
CA GLU A 17 -42.41 -0.72 -9.15
C GLU A 17 -42.45 0.31 -8.01
N ILE A 18 -41.67 0.10 -6.95
CA ILE A 18 -41.58 1.06 -5.84
C ILE A 18 -41.05 2.42 -6.30
N LEU A 19 -40.06 2.42 -7.19
CA LEU A 19 -39.47 3.66 -7.70
C LEU A 19 -40.33 4.35 -8.77
N GLN A 20 -41.34 3.66 -9.31
CA GLN A 20 -42.18 4.17 -10.39
C GLN A 20 -42.90 5.46 -10.01
N GLU A 21 -43.35 5.58 -8.76
CA GLU A 21 -43.98 6.80 -8.23
C GLU A 21 -43.02 8.02 -8.23
N SER A 22 -41.71 7.76 -8.26
CA SER A 22 -40.69 8.82 -8.30
C SER A 22 -40.25 9.19 -9.72
N PHE A 23 -40.72 8.45 -10.74
CA PHE A 23 -40.38 8.70 -12.14
C PHE A 23 -41.10 9.90 -12.74
N ASP A 24 -42.12 10.45 -12.06
CA ASP A 24 -42.74 11.73 -12.46
C ASP A 24 -41.72 12.89 -12.55
N LYS A 25 -40.54 12.72 -11.93
CA LYS A 25 -39.43 13.67 -11.97
C LYS A 25 -38.41 13.40 -13.09
N ILE A 26 -38.62 12.36 -13.89
CA ILE A 26 -37.73 11.95 -14.98
C ILE A 26 -38.44 12.22 -16.31
N ASP A 27 -37.74 12.86 -17.24
CA ASP A 27 -38.28 13.10 -18.58
C ASP A 27 -38.51 11.78 -19.32
N GLN A 28 -39.60 11.68 -20.10
CA GLN A 28 -39.93 10.44 -20.84
C GLN A 28 -38.82 10.00 -21.81
N ASN A 29 -38.10 10.96 -22.38
CA ASN A 29 -36.96 10.70 -23.28
C ASN A 29 -35.78 10.04 -22.56
N ASP A 30 -35.68 10.26 -21.25
CA ASP A 30 -34.58 9.80 -20.42
C ASP A 30 -34.84 8.41 -19.82
N TYR A 31 -36.05 7.85 -19.96
CA TYR A 31 -36.44 6.59 -19.35
C TYR A 31 -35.55 5.40 -19.76
N SER A 32 -35.14 5.35 -21.04
CA SER A 32 -34.20 4.32 -21.52
C SER A 32 -32.83 4.44 -20.84
N THR A 33 -32.33 5.66 -20.68
CA THR A 33 -31.05 5.92 -19.99
C THR A 33 -31.16 5.62 -18.50
N PHE A 34 -32.30 5.95 -17.89
CA PHE A 34 -32.57 5.65 -16.49
C PHE A 34 -32.65 4.14 -16.23
N LYS A 35 -33.27 3.38 -17.14
CA LYS A 35 -33.28 1.91 -17.06
C LYS A 35 -31.86 1.34 -17.05
N ASN A 36 -30.99 1.84 -17.93
CA ASN A 36 -29.59 1.41 -17.95
C ASN A 36 -28.87 1.81 -16.65
N PHE A 37 -29.11 3.03 -16.16
CA PHE A 37 -28.62 3.49 -14.85
C PHE A 37 -29.06 2.55 -13.73
N PHE A 38 -30.33 2.15 -13.67
CA PHE A 38 -30.88 1.27 -12.63
C PHE A 38 -30.16 -0.09 -12.62
N GLU A 39 -29.98 -0.72 -13.78
CA GLU A 39 -29.29 -2.01 -13.90
C GLU A 39 -27.82 -1.90 -13.47
N ILE A 40 -27.11 -0.87 -13.91
CA ILE A 40 -25.72 -0.63 -13.50
C ILE A 40 -25.65 -0.34 -12.00
N HIS A 41 -26.61 0.42 -11.48
CA HIS A 41 -26.63 0.86 -10.10
C HIS A 41 -26.83 -0.31 -9.13
N ILE A 42 -27.79 -1.19 -9.42
CA ILE A 42 -28.07 -2.36 -8.57
C ILE A 42 -26.89 -3.34 -8.57
N GLU A 43 -26.26 -3.57 -9.72
CA GLU A 43 -25.06 -4.41 -9.81
C GLU A 43 -23.87 -3.81 -9.06
N THR A 44 -23.66 -2.49 -9.18
CA THR A 44 -22.57 -1.79 -8.49
C THR A 44 -22.77 -1.84 -6.98
N LEU A 45 -24.00 -1.62 -6.51
CA LEU A 45 -24.31 -1.70 -5.09
C LEU A 45 -24.14 -3.11 -4.55
N ASN A 46 -24.55 -4.12 -5.31
CA ASN A 46 -24.33 -5.50 -4.92
C ASN A 46 -22.84 -5.81 -4.70
N LYS A 47 -21.97 -5.44 -5.67
CA LYS A 47 -20.52 -5.64 -5.57
C LYS A 47 -19.90 -4.90 -4.38
N ASN A 48 -20.38 -3.69 -4.07
CA ASN A 48 -19.87 -2.91 -2.95
C ASN A 48 -20.31 -3.47 -1.60
N MET A 49 -21.54 -3.99 -1.50
CA MET A 49 -22.07 -4.54 -0.25
C MET A 49 -21.57 -5.94 0.06
N GLU A 50 -21.22 -6.74 -0.95
CA GLU A 50 -20.53 -8.02 -0.75
C GLU A 50 -19.21 -7.85 0.03
N LYS A 51 -18.55 -6.68 -0.06
CA LYS A 51 -17.33 -6.37 0.69
C LYS A 51 -17.58 -6.04 2.17
N ASN A 52 -18.80 -5.64 2.54
CA ASN A 52 -19.13 -5.09 3.85
C ASN A 52 -19.88 -6.08 4.78
N ASN A 53 -20.01 -7.36 4.41
CA ASN A 53 -20.66 -8.44 5.18
C ASN A 53 -22.13 -8.22 5.63
N ASN A 54 -22.74 -7.08 5.36
CA ASN A 54 -24.17 -6.84 5.58
C ASN A 54 -24.97 -7.46 4.42
N ASN A 55 -25.38 -8.71 4.60
CA ASN A 55 -25.98 -9.53 3.56
C ASN A 55 -27.51 -9.63 3.60
N GLU A 56 -28.18 -8.92 4.50
CA GLU A 56 -29.63 -9.01 4.58
C GLU A 56 -30.29 -8.29 3.39
N LEU A 57 -31.06 -9.05 2.61
CA LEU A 57 -31.72 -8.57 1.39
C LEU A 57 -32.52 -7.29 1.62
N ILE A 58 -33.20 -7.20 2.77
CA ILE A 58 -34.08 -6.08 3.08
C ILE A 58 -33.30 -4.78 3.29
N GLU A 59 -32.12 -4.86 3.91
CA GLU A 59 -31.24 -3.71 4.09
C GLU A 59 -30.64 -3.27 2.75
N LYS A 60 -30.27 -4.23 1.89
CA LYS A 60 -29.83 -3.91 0.52
C LYS A 60 -30.93 -3.20 -0.27
N ASN A 61 -32.17 -3.69 -0.21
CA ASN A 61 -33.32 -3.09 -0.86
C ASN A 61 -33.60 -1.68 -0.33
N LYS A 62 -33.62 -1.51 0.99
CA LYS A 62 -33.87 -0.22 1.63
C LYS A 62 -32.80 0.80 1.27
N PHE A 63 -31.53 0.41 1.33
CA PHE A 63 -30.42 1.28 0.95
C PHE A 63 -30.49 1.66 -0.52
N PHE A 64 -30.74 0.68 -1.40
CA PHE A 64 -30.87 0.92 -2.83
C PHE A 64 -31.96 1.95 -3.13
N ILE A 65 -33.15 1.80 -2.52
CA ILE A 65 -34.26 2.75 -2.70
C ILE A 65 -33.85 4.14 -2.20
N GLN A 66 -33.26 4.24 -1.01
CA GLN A 66 -32.84 5.52 -0.44
C GLN A 66 -31.78 6.24 -1.29
N ASP A 67 -30.75 5.52 -1.73
CA ASP A 67 -29.68 6.06 -2.58
C ASP A 67 -30.25 6.48 -3.94
N THR A 68 -31.05 5.62 -4.57
CA THR A 68 -31.67 5.91 -5.87
C THR A 68 -32.58 7.12 -5.81
N LEU A 69 -33.41 7.24 -4.77
CA LEU A 69 -34.27 8.41 -4.57
C LEU A 69 -33.47 9.69 -4.35
N ALA A 70 -32.37 9.64 -3.61
CA ALA A 70 -31.49 10.79 -3.43
C ALA A 70 -30.89 11.25 -4.77
N LEU A 71 -30.46 10.30 -5.61
CA LEU A 71 -29.89 10.57 -6.93
C LEU A 71 -30.92 11.14 -7.91
N ILE A 72 -32.16 10.63 -7.88
CA ILE A 72 -33.28 11.17 -8.67
C ILE A 72 -33.58 12.60 -8.24
N ARG A 73 -33.73 12.85 -6.93
CA ARG A 73 -34.04 14.19 -6.40
C ARG A 73 -33.00 15.24 -6.79
N ASN A 74 -31.74 14.84 -6.83
CA ASN A 74 -30.62 15.75 -7.14
C ASN A 74 -30.21 15.72 -8.63
N ASN A 75 -30.95 15.00 -9.49
CA ASN A 75 -30.60 14.77 -10.91
C ASN A 75 -29.17 14.23 -11.15
N GLN A 76 -28.54 13.64 -10.13
CA GLN A 76 -27.16 13.15 -10.21
C GLN A 76 -27.06 11.76 -10.85
N TRP A 77 -28.18 11.06 -10.94
CA TRP A 77 -28.27 9.76 -11.61
C TRP A 77 -27.77 9.80 -13.07
N LYS A 78 -27.93 10.95 -13.76
CA LYS A 78 -27.46 11.18 -15.13
C LYS A 78 -25.93 11.14 -15.27
N TYR A 79 -25.18 11.40 -14.20
CA TYR A 79 -23.72 11.55 -14.26
C TYR A 79 -22.99 10.48 -13.47
N LYS A 80 -23.66 9.80 -12.52
CA LYS A 80 -23.04 8.84 -11.60
C LYS A 80 -22.28 7.71 -12.30
N TYR A 81 -22.82 7.22 -13.43
CA TYR A 81 -22.22 6.12 -14.19
C TYR A 81 -21.91 6.49 -15.64
N ASN A 82 -22.19 7.72 -16.06
CA ASN A 82 -21.67 8.24 -17.30
C ASN A 82 -20.18 8.54 -17.11
N LYS A 83 -19.36 7.49 -17.30
CA LYS A 83 -17.97 7.71 -17.71
C LYS A 83 -18.07 8.45 -19.04
N GLN A 84 -17.78 9.76 -19.02
CA GLN A 84 -17.37 10.44 -20.24
C GLN A 84 -16.30 9.54 -20.87
N PRO A 85 -16.46 9.06 -22.10
CA PRO A 85 -15.33 8.49 -22.80
C PRO A 85 -14.29 9.60 -22.82
N TYR A 86 -13.15 9.41 -22.16
CA TYR A 86 -12.05 10.34 -22.32
C TYR A 86 -11.88 10.54 -23.82
N THR A 87 -12.01 11.78 -24.27
CA THR A 87 -11.81 12.07 -25.67
C THR A 87 -10.37 11.69 -25.97
N SER A 88 -10.06 11.12 -27.13
CA SER A 88 -8.68 10.72 -27.48
C SER A 88 -7.66 11.84 -27.24
N ASP A 89 -8.13 13.08 -27.25
CA ASP A 89 -7.34 14.28 -27.03
C ASP A 89 -7.04 14.53 -25.53
N GLU A 90 -7.95 14.21 -24.61
CA GLU A 90 -7.71 14.29 -23.16
C GLU A 90 -6.73 13.19 -22.69
N VAL A 91 -6.82 11.99 -23.28
CA VAL A 91 -5.84 10.92 -23.03
C VAL A 91 -4.46 11.30 -23.56
N LYS A 92 -4.40 11.94 -24.74
CA LYS A 92 -3.13 12.47 -25.28
C LYS A 92 -2.58 13.58 -24.40
N GLU A 93 -3.42 14.49 -23.92
CA GLU A 93 -3.00 15.58 -23.04
C GLU A 93 -2.48 15.05 -21.69
N GLN A 94 -3.15 14.08 -21.09
CA GLN A 94 -2.68 13.43 -19.87
C GLN A 94 -1.35 12.70 -20.10
N ASN A 95 -1.24 11.93 -21.19
CA ASN A 95 0.00 11.24 -21.55
C ASN A 95 1.15 12.22 -21.84
N MET A 96 0.86 13.36 -22.48
CA MET A 96 1.85 14.40 -22.75
C MET A 96 2.33 15.05 -21.45
N ASN A 97 1.40 15.38 -20.54
CA ASN A 97 1.71 15.96 -19.24
C ASN A 97 2.51 14.98 -18.35
N GLU A 98 2.16 13.69 -18.36
CA GLU A 98 2.93 12.66 -17.65
C GLU A 98 4.32 12.46 -18.26
N PHE A 99 4.42 12.48 -19.60
CA PHE A 99 5.69 12.41 -20.30
C PHE A 99 6.59 13.59 -19.94
N GLU A 100 6.07 14.81 -19.96
CA GLU A 100 6.83 16.03 -19.66
C GLU A 100 7.31 16.05 -18.21
N LYS A 101 6.46 15.63 -17.25
CA LYS A 101 6.87 15.41 -15.85
C LYS A 101 8.01 14.39 -15.75
N ARG A 102 7.88 13.22 -16.39
CA ARG A 102 8.92 12.18 -16.37
C ARG A 102 10.21 12.66 -17.04
N PHE A 103 10.11 13.46 -18.09
CA PHE A 103 11.26 14.02 -18.79
C PHE A 103 12.04 14.99 -17.89
N VAL A 104 11.36 15.96 -17.27
CA VAL A 104 11.97 16.92 -16.33
C VAL A 104 12.61 16.19 -15.14
N GLN A 105 11.92 15.16 -14.61
CA GLN A 105 12.45 14.36 -13.53
C GLN A 105 13.74 13.63 -13.93
N ARG A 106 13.76 12.97 -15.09
CA ARG A 106 14.98 12.31 -15.59
C ARG A 106 16.10 13.29 -15.89
N GLN A 107 15.81 14.48 -16.42
CA GLN A 107 16.81 15.51 -16.65
C GLN A 107 17.44 15.97 -15.32
N LYS A 108 16.63 16.09 -14.26
CA LYS A 108 17.10 16.42 -12.92
C LYS A 108 17.93 15.29 -12.31
N GLU A 109 17.49 14.04 -12.43
CA GLU A 109 18.23 12.86 -11.98
C GLU A 109 19.57 12.74 -12.71
N PHE A 110 19.58 12.94 -14.03
CA PHE A 110 20.80 12.96 -14.83
C PHE A 110 21.75 14.10 -14.42
N SER A 111 21.21 15.29 -14.17
CA SER A 111 22.00 16.42 -13.67
C SER A 111 22.59 16.14 -12.28
N ASN A 112 21.87 15.44 -11.42
CA ASN A 112 22.36 15.01 -10.11
C ASN A 112 23.45 13.94 -10.22
N LEU A 113 23.38 13.06 -11.22
CA LEU A 113 24.40 12.04 -11.49
C LEU A 113 25.67 12.62 -12.15
N ILE A 114 25.53 13.66 -12.96
CA ILE A 114 26.69 14.38 -13.51
C ILE A 114 27.33 15.27 -12.43
N ASN A 115 26.51 15.97 -11.65
CA ASN A 115 26.95 16.84 -10.57
C ASN A 115 26.84 16.12 -9.23
N ILE A 116 27.48 14.94 -9.11
CA ILE A 116 27.63 14.29 -7.81
C ILE A 116 28.37 15.28 -6.91
N LYS A 117 27.65 15.86 -5.95
CA LYS A 117 28.29 16.65 -4.90
C LYS A 117 29.30 15.73 -4.23
N LYS A 118 30.58 16.13 -4.24
CA LYS A 118 31.61 15.47 -3.44
C LYS A 118 31.02 15.30 -2.02
N PRO A 119 31.00 14.07 -1.48
CA PRO A 119 30.54 13.87 -0.10
C PRO A 119 31.23 14.87 0.82
N GLU A 120 30.50 15.42 1.78
CA GLU A 120 31.12 16.24 2.82
C GLU A 120 32.27 15.43 3.43
N GLU A 121 33.43 16.08 3.59
CA GLU A 121 34.58 15.42 4.18
C GLU A 121 34.18 14.95 5.58
N LEU A 122 34.31 13.64 5.83
CA LEU A 122 34.03 13.06 7.14
C LEU A 122 34.91 13.78 8.17
N SER A 123 34.30 14.62 9.00
CA SER A 123 34.99 15.19 10.15
C SER A 123 35.16 14.09 11.19
N PHE A 124 36.41 13.73 11.47
CA PHE A 124 36.79 12.87 12.59
C PHE A 124 36.97 13.67 13.89
N GLU A 125 36.45 14.90 13.96
CA GLU A 125 36.45 15.66 15.20
C GLU A 125 35.48 15.01 16.18
N ASP A 126 36.05 14.53 17.29
CA ASP A 126 35.33 14.01 18.43
C ASP A 126 34.50 15.15 19.04
N ASN A 127 33.23 15.24 18.67
CA ASN A 127 32.30 16.24 19.19
C ASN A 127 32.01 15.90 20.66
N ASN A 128 32.86 16.40 21.55
CA ASN A 128 32.80 16.26 23.02
C ASN A 128 31.54 16.88 23.67
N SER A 129 30.47 17.15 22.93
CA SER A 129 29.27 17.82 23.45
C SER A 129 28.36 16.91 24.28
N ASP A 130 28.45 15.58 24.14
CA ASP A 130 27.55 14.65 24.84
C ASP A 130 28.20 13.82 25.95
N PHE A 131 29.54 13.73 26.01
CA PHE A 131 30.19 12.82 26.96
C PHE A 131 30.35 13.39 28.38
N ASN A 132 30.26 14.72 28.55
CA ASN A 132 30.56 15.39 29.83
C ASN A 132 29.34 15.86 30.62
N GLN A 133 28.13 15.82 30.06
CA GLN A 133 26.95 16.30 30.79
C GLN A 133 26.45 15.29 31.85
N ASP A 134 26.63 13.99 31.62
CA ASP A 134 26.02 12.95 32.47
C ASP A 134 26.96 12.44 33.59
N ILE A 135 28.29 12.56 33.42
CA ILE A 135 29.27 12.03 34.36
C ILE A 135 29.17 12.70 35.73
N ASN A 136 28.99 14.02 35.78
CA ASN A 136 28.88 14.74 37.06
C ASN A 136 27.61 14.36 37.83
N VAL A 137 26.48 14.19 37.12
CA VAL A 137 25.20 13.74 37.71
C VAL A 137 25.34 12.31 38.24
N GLN A 138 26.03 11.45 37.50
CA GLN A 138 26.26 10.05 37.87
C GLN A 138 27.22 9.93 39.07
N LEU A 139 28.27 10.75 39.12
CA LEU A 139 29.20 10.83 40.25
C LEU A 139 28.51 11.34 41.51
N GLU A 140 27.70 12.39 41.40
CA GLU A 140 26.95 12.94 42.53
C GLU A 140 25.92 11.93 43.06
N ARG A 141 25.24 11.20 42.16
CA ARG A 141 24.35 10.10 42.55
C ARG A 141 25.09 8.99 43.28
N MET A 142 26.24 8.55 42.77
CA MET A 142 27.07 7.52 43.42
C MET A 142 27.60 7.97 44.79
N GLN A 143 27.96 9.24 44.94
CA GLN A 143 28.39 9.79 46.23
C GLN A 143 27.25 9.78 47.24
N ARG A 144 26.07 10.21 46.83
CA ARG A 144 24.87 10.20 47.68
C ARG A 144 24.47 8.78 48.11
N GLU A 145 24.52 7.81 47.18
CA GLU A 145 24.26 6.40 47.50
C GLU A 145 25.28 5.85 48.52
N ARG A 146 26.58 6.18 48.39
CA ARG A 146 27.59 5.83 49.39
C ARG A 146 27.36 6.47 50.76
N GLU A 147 27.01 7.75 50.80
CA GLU A 147 26.78 8.44 52.07
C GLU A 147 25.59 7.83 52.84
N ILE A 148 24.51 7.48 52.14
CA ILE A 148 23.37 6.76 52.72
C ILE A 148 23.80 5.39 53.26
N GLU A 149 24.61 4.62 52.52
CA GLU A 149 25.14 3.33 53.00
C GLU A 149 26.09 3.47 54.20
N ILE A 150 26.89 4.53 54.24
CA ILE A 150 27.81 4.82 55.36
C ILE A 150 27.02 5.17 56.63
N ASP A 151 25.97 5.99 56.52
CA ASP A 151 25.11 6.36 57.65
C ASP A 151 24.30 5.16 58.18
N PHE A 152 23.86 4.25 57.29
CA PHE A 152 23.16 3.02 57.68
C PHE A 152 24.08 2.00 58.39
N ASN A 153 25.36 1.98 58.02
CA ASN A 153 26.37 1.10 58.63
C ASN A 153 27.02 1.69 59.90
N THR A 154 27.04 3.00 60.09
CA THR A 154 27.55 3.61 61.34
C THR A 154 26.55 3.55 62.49
N GLN A 155 25.25 3.39 62.19
CA GLN A 155 24.20 3.10 63.18
C GLN A 155 24.06 1.60 63.50
N ASN A 156 24.66 0.71 62.70
CA ASN A 156 24.69 -0.74 62.94
C ASN A 156 26.13 -1.20 63.18
N GLU A 157 26.52 -1.22 64.46
CA GLU A 157 27.84 -1.66 64.92
C GLU A 157 28.31 -3.01 64.32
N ASN A 158 29.63 -3.19 64.24
CA ASN A 158 30.28 -4.51 64.32
C ASN A 158 29.94 -5.56 63.24
N ILE A 159 30.45 -5.46 61.98
CA ILE A 159 30.75 -6.68 61.19
C ILE A 159 32.04 -6.51 60.35
N SER A 160 33.10 -7.17 60.86
CA SER A 160 34.12 -7.97 60.16
C SER A 160 34.39 -7.71 58.67
N GLY A 161 35.61 -7.24 58.39
CA GLY A 161 36.15 -7.09 57.05
C GLY A 161 36.15 -8.39 56.23
N LYS A 162 35.61 -8.30 55.01
CA LYS A 162 35.84 -9.28 53.95
C LYS A 162 36.37 -8.57 52.71
N LYS A 163 37.64 -8.83 52.42
CA LYS A 163 38.38 -8.43 51.22
C LYS A 163 37.85 -9.25 50.05
N ILE A 164 37.25 -8.61 49.04
CA ILE A 164 36.80 -9.29 47.81
C ILE A 164 38.03 -9.57 46.94
N GLN A 165 38.24 -10.84 46.60
CA GLN A 165 39.23 -11.32 45.62
C GLN A 165 38.65 -11.19 44.21
N ILE A 166 39.37 -10.55 43.29
CA ILE A 166 39.04 -10.50 41.86
C ILE A 166 39.65 -11.77 41.25
N LEU A 167 38.79 -12.67 40.72
CA LEU A 167 39.26 -13.80 39.91
C LEU A 167 39.69 -13.29 38.53
N GLU A 168 40.96 -13.51 38.20
CA GLU A 168 41.52 -13.35 36.85
C GLU A 168 41.15 -14.59 36.00
N ASP A 169 40.03 -14.53 35.27
CA ASP A 169 39.75 -15.50 34.22
C ASP A 169 39.98 -14.86 32.84
N GLU A 170 40.92 -15.44 32.08
CA GLU A 170 41.28 -15.03 30.73
C GLU A 170 40.08 -15.14 29.77
N ILE A 171 39.65 -14.01 29.19
CA ILE A 171 38.64 -13.98 28.13
C ILE A 171 39.25 -14.62 26.87
N PRO A 172 38.72 -15.73 26.33
CA PRO A 172 39.29 -16.35 25.14
C PRO A 172 39.01 -15.47 23.91
N LYS A 173 40.08 -14.98 23.28
CA LYS A 173 40.00 -14.25 22.00
C LYS A 173 39.52 -15.20 20.90
N LYS A 174 38.24 -15.16 20.56
CA LYS A 174 37.66 -15.92 19.44
C LYS A 174 38.14 -15.30 18.12
N LYS A 175 39.05 -15.98 17.39
CA LYS A 175 39.39 -15.61 16.01
C LYS A 175 38.21 -15.95 15.10
N VAL A 176 37.69 -14.96 14.39
CA VAL A 176 36.63 -15.14 13.38
C VAL A 176 37.31 -15.30 12.02
N THR A 177 37.16 -16.47 11.40
CA THR A 177 37.63 -16.75 10.04
C THR A 177 36.45 -16.70 9.08
N PHE A 178 36.69 -16.24 7.84
CA PHE A 178 35.67 -15.94 6.80
C PHE A 178 34.71 -17.09 6.44
N ASN A 179 35.03 -18.34 6.81
CA ASN A 179 34.19 -19.49 6.49
C ASN A 179 32.92 -19.58 7.35
N ASN A 180 32.87 -18.94 8.52
CA ASN A 180 31.67 -18.94 9.37
C ASN A 180 30.58 -17.96 8.90
N LEU A 181 30.84 -17.16 7.85
CA LEU A 181 29.85 -16.25 7.27
C LEU A 181 28.98 -16.94 6.20
N ILE A 182 29.40 -18.09 5.68
CA ILE A 182 28.66 -18.79 4.62
C ILE A 182 27.56 -19.69 5.22
N ASP A 183 27.80 -20.30 6.38
CA ASP A 183 26.80 -21.15 7.05
C ASP A 183 25.62 -20.36 7.66
N SER A 184 25.71 -19.02 7.71
CA SER A 184 24.60 -18.15 8.15
C SER A 184 23.72 -17.64 7.00
N ILE A 185 24.07 -17.93 5.74
CA ILE A 185 23.31 -17.46 4.56
C ILE A 185 22.22 -18.47 4.15
N GLU A 186 22.33 -19.74 4.56
CA GLU A 186 21.37 -20.77 4.16
C GLU A 186 20.11 -20.88 5.05
N THR A 187 19.93 -20.01 6.07
CA THR A 187 18.76 -20.09 6.98
C THR A 187 17.94 -18.81 7.15
N GLU A 188 17.95 -17.89 6.19
CA GLU A 188 17.04 -16.74 6.18
C GLU A 188 16.21 -16.66 4.88
N GLU A 189 15.44 -17.71 4.61
CA GLU A 189 14.18 -17.54 3.87
C GLU A 189 13.07 -17.24 4.89
N ASN A 190 12.42 -16.08 4.73
CA ASN A 190 11.31 -15.47 5.50
C ASN A 190 11.77 -14.46 6.60
N ILE A 191 11.47 -13.16 6.62
CA ILE A 191 10.41 -12.27 6.06
C ILE A 191 10.97 -10.84 6.27
N LEU A 192 10.98 -9.89 5.32
CA LEU A 192 9.83 -9.07 4.91
C LEU A 192 10.20 -8.36 3.57
N GLN A 193 9.97 -9.01 2.44
CA GLN A 193 9.90 -8.35 1.15
C GLN A 193 8.42 -8.03 0.86
N ASP A 194 8.14 -6.76 0.57
CA ASP A 194 6.83 -6.23 0.16
C ASP A 194 6.09 -7.20 -0.76
N THR A 195 5.02 -7.81 -0.25
CA THR A 195 4.13 -8.70 -1.02
C THR A 195 3.53 -8.00 -2.24
N THR A 196 3.42 -6.67 -2.20
CA THR A 196 2.94 -5.82 -3.30
C THR A 196 3.88 -5.79 -4.51
N GLN A 197 5.20 -5.97 -4.33
CA GLN A 197 6.15 -5.98 -5.44
C GLN A 197 6.18 -7.31 -6.18
N ILE A 198 5.95 -8.42 -5.47
CA ILE A 198 5.91 -9.77 -6.05
C ILE A 198 4.65 -9.95 -6.90
N ASP A 199 3.50 -9.47 -6.42
CA ASP A 199 2.24 -9.50 -7.17
C ASP A 199 2.33 -8.66 -8.45
N PHE A 200 2.90 -7.46 -8.37
CA PHE A 200 3.13 -6.60 -9.54
C PHE A 200 4.07 -7.22 -10.59
N ILE A 201 5.11 -7.93 -10.15
CA ILE A 201 6.03 -8.63 -11.06
C ILE A 201 5.32 -9.81 -11.75
N ASN A 202 4.39 -10.48 -11.07
CA ASN A 202 3.63 -11.59 -11.65
C ASN A 202 2.60 -11.08 -12.67
N ASP A 203 1.90 -9.99 -12.37
CA ASP A 203 0.97 -9.34 -13.32
C ASP A 203 1.70 -8.89 -14.59
N ILE A 204 2.87 -8.25 -14.46
CA ILE A 204 3.69 -7.85 -15.61
C ILE A 204 4.15 -9.06 -16.45
N LYS A 205 4.49 -10.18 -15.80
CA LYS A 205 4.90 -11.40 -16.51
C LYS A 205 3.74 -12.00 -17.31
N GLU A 206 2.53 -11.96 -16.77
CA GLU A 206 1.32 -12.43 -17.45
C GLU A 206 1.02 -11.56 -18.67
N ASP A 207 1.06 -10.23 -18.51
CA ASP A 207 0.87 -9.26 -19.61
C ASP A 207 1.91 -9.43 -20.73
N ILE A 208 3.19 -9.62 -20.37
CA ILE A 208 4.27 -9.86 -21.33
C ILE A 208 4.06 -11.18 -22.07
N SER A 209 3.55 -12.21 -21.39
CA SER A 209 3.23 -13.50 -22.02
C SER A 209 2.11 -13.35 -23.05
N PHE A 210 1.05 -12.62 -22.70
CA PHE A 210 -0.08 -12.36 -23.59
C PHE A 210 0.35 -11.58 -24.85
N ILE A 211 1.10 -10.48 -24.69
CA ILE A 211 1.61 -9.68 -25.81
C ILE A 211 2.49 -10.51 -26.74
N LYS A 212 3.32 -11.40 -26.18
CA LYS A 212 4.21 -12.27 -26.97
C LYS A 212 3.41 -13.26 -27.81
N GLU A 213 2.29 -13.77 -27.28
CA GLU A 213 1.40 -14.65 -28.00
C GLU A 213 0.71 -13.91 -29.16
N GLU A 214 0.14 -12.73 -28.92
CA GLU A 214 -0.48 -11.91 -29.96
C GLU A 214 0.50 -11.54 -31.08
N MET A 215 1.73 -11.15 -30.72
CA MET A 215 2.78 -10.84 -31.70
C MET A 215 3.15 -12.07 -32.54
N THR A 216 3.10 -13.27 -31.96
CA THR A 216 3.35 -14.51 -32.69
C THR A 216 2.21 -14.83 -33.65
N GLN A 217 0.96 -14.65 -33.21
CA GLN A 217 -0.22 -14.83 -34.06
C GLN A 217 -0.23 -13.83 -35.22
N LEU A 218 0.07 -12.55 -34.96
CA LEU A 218 0.17 -11.51 -35.97
C LEU A 218 1.27 -11.81 -36.99
N LYS A 219 2.44 -12.28 -36.53
CA LYS A 219 3.52 -12.69 -37.42
C LYS A 219 3.09 -13.85 -38.34
N ASN A 220 2.35 -14.81 -37.80
CA ASN A 220 1.84 -15.94 -38.56
C ASN A 220 0.77 -15.52 -39.58
N THR A 221 -0.15 -14.61 -39.22
CA THR A 221 -1.16 -14.09 -40.15
C THR A 221 -0.52 -13.25 -41.26
N MET A 222 0.47 -12.40 -40.95
CA MET A 222 1.22 -11.66 -41.97
C MET A 222 1.96 -12.58 -42.93
N ASN A 223 2.62 -13.63 -42.43
CA ASN A 223 3.28 -14.63 -43.28
C ASN A 223 2.28 -15.38 -44.17
N LEU A 224 1.09 -15.70 -43.66
CA LEU A 224 0.03 -16.34 -44.46
C LEU A 224 -0.51 -15.42 -45.56
N LEU A 225 -0.65 -14.12 -45.28
CA LEU A 225 -1.07 -13.13 -46.29
C LEU A 225 0.01 -12.93 -47.36
N LEU A 226 1.27 -12.80 -46.96
CA LEU A 226 2.39 -12.63 -47.89
C LEU A 226 2.62 -13.85 -48.80
N ASN A 227 2.29 -15.04 -48.33
CA ASN A 227 2.40 -16.28 -49.11
C ASN A 227 1.15 -16.59 -49.96
N ARG A 228 0.10 -15.76 -49.90
CA ARG A 228 -1.15 -15.97 -50.65
C ARG A 228 -1.19 -15.19 -51.98
N ASP A 229 -0.23 -14.28 -52.18
CA ASP A 229 -0.10 -13.44 -53.38
C ASP A 229 1.04 -13.92 -54.33
N ASN A 230 1.59 -15.12 -54.12
CA ASN A 230 2.48 -15.85 -55.05
C ASN A 230 1.82 -17.15 -55.51
#